data_AF-A0A2P2IDW4-F1
#
_entry.id   AF-A0A2P2IDW4-F1
#
_cell.length_a   1.000
_cell.length_b   1.000
_cell.length_c   1.000
_cell.angle_alpha   90.00
_cell.angle_beta   90.00
_cell.angle_gamma   90.00
#
_symmetry.space_group_name_H-M   'P 1'
#
loop_
_entity.id
_entity.type
_entity.pdbx_description
1 polymer ?
#
loop_
_entity_poly.entity_id
_entity_poly.type
_entity_poly.pdbx_seq_one_letter_code
_entity_poly.pdbx_strand_id
1 'polypeptide(L)'
;RGGGGSTRNVPAVALPRADYSRKRVERKVVGPTPAEKLSPDELMESGVYQRFNRAIEKVFDNAEEVDVTAEIEEDGDVPPEYLISKHELTTLCTEAAKLKSAGAMAVVPTERLVRLMHILEKNIRDGAKVTPMLDEDDEEEDKLWHELVMERIMRGVDASLTALYILTASNMSKKIYLEDLIERCVQFAKFQLMNTIYPAFDPVYRINSRKDRYVSNV
;
A
#
# COMPACT_ATOMS: atom_id res chain seq x y z
N ARG A 1 59.40 -47.88 32.29
CA ARG A 1 59.19 -48.32 30.89
C ARG A 1 57.74 -47.97 30.56
N GLY A 2 57.38 -46.86 29.90
CA GLY A 2 57.95 -46.26 28.70
C GLY A 2 57.11 -46.71 27.51
N GLY A 3 56.09 -45.92 27.15
CA GLY A 3 55.17 -46.20 26.04
C GLY A 3 54.30 -44.99 25.71
N GLY A 4 54.89 -43.98 25.05
CA GLY A 4 54.20 -42.80 24.58
C GLY A 4 53.47 -43.06 23.27
N GLY A 5 52.14 -42.88 23.27
CA GLY A 5 51.31 -42.83 22.07
C GLY A 5 51.25 -41.41 21.52
N SER A 6 51.91 -41.21 20.37
CA SER A 6 51.96 -39.95 19.62
C SER A 6 50.64 -39.72 18.88
N THR A 7 49.75 -38.87 19.41
CA THR A 7 48.60 -38.35 18.64
C THR A 7 49.11 -37.25 17.69
N ARG A 8 48.98 -37.49 16.39
CA ARG A 8 49.32 -36.54 15.33
C ARG A 8 48.42 -35.30 15.44
N ASN A 9 49.03 -34.17 15.76
CA ASN A 9 48.40 -32.86 15.74
C ASN A 9 48.37 -32.37 14.27
N VAL A 10 47.21 -32.44 13.62
CA VAL A 10 46.99 -31.84 12.30
C VAL A 10 46.75 -30.34 12.48
N PRO A 11 47.54 -29.45 11.86
CA PRO A 11 47.31 -28.02 11.99
C PRO A 11 46.05 -27.63 11.22
N ALA A 12 45.15 -26.91 11.89
CA ALA A 12 43.98 -26.30 11.26
C ALA A 12 44.44 -25.27 10.21
N VAL A 13 44.05 -25.47 8.95
CA VAL A 13 44.26 -24.50 7.88
C VAL A 13 43.34 -23.31 8.15
N ALA A 14 43.92 -22.18 8.58
CA ALA A 14 43.20 -20.94 8.73
C ALA A 14 42.80 -20.39 7.35
N LEU A 15 41.51 -20.39 7.04
CA LEU A 15 40.99 -19.73 5.85
C LEU A 15 41.14 -18.20 6.01
N PRO A 16 41.61 -17.46 4.97
CA PRO A 16 41.71 -16.01 5.03
C PRO A 16 40.32 -15.40 5.24
N ARG A 17 40.18 -14.54 6.26
CA ARG A 17 38.95 -13.74 6.45
C ARG A 17 38.90 -12.71 5.32
N ALA A 18 37.88 -12.79 4.47
CA ALA A 18 37.62 -11.78 3.45
C ALA A 18 37.28 -10.44 4.12
N ASP A 19 38.16 -9.46 3.95
CA ASP A 19 37.91 -8.07 4.35
C ASP A 19 37.02 -7.41 3.29
N TYR A 20 35.71 -7.42 3.53
CA TYR A 20 34.77 -6.68 2.70
C TYR A 20 34.81 -5.21 3.09
N SER A 21 35.78 -4.47 2.54
CA SER A 21 35.75 -3.01 2.55
C SER A 21 34.48 -2.54 1.83
N ARG A 22 33.40 -2.28 2.59
CA ARG A 22 32.18 -1.62 2.12
C ARG A 22 32.50 -0.16 1.80
N LYS A 23 33.16 0.09 0.66
CA LYS A 23 33.10 1.40 0.03
C LYS A 23 31.67 1.55 -0.48
N ARG A 24 30.86 2.27 0.28
CA ARG A 24 29.53 2.73 -0.15
C ARG A 24 29.75 3.54 -1.42
N VAL A 25 29.49 2.93 -2.57
CA VAL A 25 29.43 3.63 -3.85
C VAL A 25 28.16 4.47 -3.77
N GLU A 26 28.30 5.73 -3.36
CA GLU A 26 27.26 6.71 -3.59
C GLU A 26 27.15 6.89 -5.10
N ARG A 27 26.27 6.11 -5.72
CA ARG A 27 25.67 6.54 -6.98
C ARG A 27 24.98 7.86 -6.67
N LYS A 28 25.64 8.97 -7.00
CA LYS A 28 24.90 10.19 -7.34
C LYS A 28 23.98 9.76 -8.47
N VAL A 29 22.71 9.51 -8.13
CA VAL A 29 21.65 9.54 -9.12
C VAL A 29 21.74 10.95 -9.68
N VAL A 30 22.38 11.08 -10.83
CA VAL A 30 22.33 12.30 -11.61
C VAL A 30 20.88 12.33 -12.10
N GLY A 31 20.00 12.81 -11.22
CA GLY A 31 18.70 13.30 -11.64
C GLY A 31 18.94 14.37 -12.69
N PRO A 32 17.90 14.68 -13.49
CA PRO A 32 18.01 15.79 -14.43
C PRO A 32 18.59 16.99 -13.68
N THR A 33 19.56 17.64 -14.33
CA THR A 33 20.14 18.93 -13.93
C THR A 33 19.08 19.82 -13.27
N PRO A 34 19.43 20.73 -12.33
CA PRO A 34 18.48 21.67 -11.77
C PRO A 34 17.98 22.62 -12.88
N ALA A 35 17.12 22.13 -13.76
CA ALA A 35 16.06 22.88 -14.37
C ALA A 35 15.38 23.53 -13.17
N GLU A 36 15.38 24.85 -13.15
CA GLU A 36 14.80 25.70 -12.11
C GLU A 36 13.54 25.00 -11.60
N LYS A 37 13.64 24.41 -10.40
CA LYS A 37 12.46 23.81 -9.78
C LYS A 37 11.51 24.99 -9.62
N LEU A 38 10.36 24.90 -10.29
CA LEU A 38 9.29 25.89 -10.17
C LEU A 38 9.14 26.21 -8.69
N SER A 39 9.02 27.50 -8.41
CA SER A 39 8.81 27.97 -7.04
C SER A 39 7.54 27.34 -6.46
N PRO A 40 7.41 27.26 -5.13
CA PRO A 40 6.20 26.74 -4.51
C PRO A 40 4.92 27.42 -5.02
N ASP A 41 4.98 28.74 -5.24
CA ASP A 41 3.84 29.52 -5.75
C ASP A 41 3.48 29.12 -7.20
N GLU A 42 4.45 29.00 -8.09
CA GLU A 42 4.23 28.53 -9.47
C GLU A 42 3.69 27.09 -9.52
N LEU A 43 4.15 26.22 -8.61
CA LEU A 43 3.63 24.86 -8.49
C LEU A 43 2.16 24.87 -8.05
N MET A 44 1.78 25.77 -7.15
CA MET A 44 0.39 25.94 -6.70
C MET A 44 -0.51 26.51 -7.79
N GLU A 45 0.01 27.34 -8.69
CA GLU A 45 -0.73 27.85 -9.86
C GLU A 45 -0.87 26.80 -10.97
N SER A 46 -0.07 25.72 -10.93
CA SER A 46 -0.11 24.67 -11.95
C SER A 46 -1.47 23.97 -12.02
N GLY A 47 -1.92 23.68 -13.25
CA GLY A 47 -3.18 22.96 -13.46
C GLY A 47 -3.21 21.56 -12.84
N VAL A 48 -2.05 20.93 -12.63
CA VAL A 48 -1.94 19.62 -11.95
C VAL A 48 -2.26 19.77 -10.46
N TYR A 49 -1.69 20.78 -9.79
CA TYR A 49 -1.99 21.08 -8.39
C TYR A 49 -3.47 21.44 -8.19
N GLN A 50 -4.03 22.27 -9.06
CA GLN A 50 -5.42 22.68 -8.98
C GLN A 50 -6.40 21.52 -9.17
N ARG A 51 -6.10 20.59 -10.09
CA ARG A 51 -6.93 19.39 -10.28
C ARG A 51 -6.85 18.43 -9.10
N PHE A 52 -5.65 18.20 -8.55
CA PHE A 52 -5.50 17.38 -7.37
C PHE A 52 -6.22 17.98 -6.16
N ASN A 53 -6.08 19.28 -5.91
CA ASN A 53 -6.81 19.94 -4.82
C ASN A 53 -8.31 19.87 -5.01
N ARG A 54 -8.82 20.07 -6.23
CA ARG A 54 -10.26 19.91 -6.50
C ARG A 54 -10.75 18.48 -6.21
N ALA A 55 -9.96 17.48 -6.54
CA ALA A 55 -10.29 16.09 -6.21
C ALA A 55 -10.30 15.85 -4.69
N ILE A 56 -9.36 16.45 -3.94
CA ILE A 56 -9.35 16.40 -2.47
C ILE A 56 -10.57 17.11 -1.88
N GLU A 57 -10.90 18.33 -2.32
CA GLU A 57 -12.06 19.06 -1.79
C GLU A 57 -13.33 18.25 -1.93
N LYS A 58 -13.55 17.63 -3.10
CA LYS A 58 -14.71 16.79 -3.32
C LYS A 58 -14.79 15.61 -2.34
N VAL A 59 -13.65 15.01 -2.00
CA VAL A 59 -13.57 13.95 -0.99
C VAL A 59 -13.86 14.49 0.41
N PHE A 60 -13.38 15.69 0.74
CA PHE A 60 -13.59 16.30 2.05
C PHE A 60 -15.03 16.76 2.25
N ASP A 61 -15.67 17.34 1.22
CA ASP A 61 -17.08 17.73 1.24
C ASP A 61 -17.96 16.51 1.54
N ASN A 62 -17.68 15.36 0.92
CA ASN A 62 -18.40 14.11 1.16
C ASN A 62 -18.14 13.53 2.57
N ALA A 63 -17.04 13.91 3.21
CA ALA A 63 -16.61 13.41 4.52
C ALA A 63 -16.72 14.48 5.63
N GLU A 64 -17.50 15.55 5.42
CA GLU A 64 -17.59 16.67 6.36
C GLU A 64 -18.25 16.27 7.68
N GLU A 65 -19.29 15.42 7.62
CA GLU A 65 -20.08 14.97 8.77
C GLU A 65 -19.49 13.76 9.49
N VAL A 66 -18.36 13.24 9.00
CA VAL A 66 -17.77 11.98 9.46
C VAL A 66 -16.48 12.24 10.22
N ASP A 67 -16.33 11.62 11.39
CA ASP A 67 -15.06 11.62 12.11
C ASP A 67 -14.07 10.65 11.44
N VAL A 68 -13.33 11.14 10.45
CA VAL A 68 -12.36 10.35 9.68
C VAL A 68 -11.22 9.76 10.54
N THR A 69 -11.04 10.24 11.78
CA THR A 69 -10.04 9.73 12.73
C THR A 69 -10.59 8.65 13.66
N ALA A 70 -11.89 8.35 13.60
CA ALA A 70 -12.49 7.31 14.39
C ALA A 70 -11.82 5.95 14.12
N GLU A 71 -11.45 5.28 15.21
CA GLU A 71 -10.98 3.90 15.16
C GLU A 71 -12.16 2.97 14.89
N ILE A 72 -11.97 2.05 13.95
CA ILE A 72 -12.92 0.97 13.70
C ILE A 72 -12.27 -0.29 14.28
N GLU A 73 -12.97 -1.03 15.15
CA GLU A 73 -12.48 -2.30 15.73
C GLU A 73 -11.96 -3.23 14.63
N GLU A 74 -10.81 -3.88 14.74
CA GLU A 74 -10.15 -4.61 13.63
C GLU A 74 -11.09 -5.46 12.74
N ASP A 75 -12.03 -6.19 13.35
CA ASP A 75 -13.01 -7.04 12.67
C ASP A 75 -14.27 -6.31 12.19
N GLY A 76 -14.53 -5.08 12.64
CA GLY A 76 -15.69 -4.27 12.27
C GLY A 76 -15.71 -3.83 10.80
N ASP A 77 -16.92 -3.77 10.24
CA ASP A 77 -17.19 -3.25 8.90
C ASP A 77 -16.97 -1.73 8.83
N VAL A 78 -16.55 -1.26 7.66
CA VAL A 78 -16.38 0.18 7.41
C VAL A 78 -17.73 0.76 7.00
N PRO A 79 -18.28 1.74 7.73
CA PRO A 79 -19.57 2.30 7.37
C PRO A 79 -19.50 3.03 6.02
N PRO A 80 -20.55 2.94 5.17
CA PRO A 80 -20.53 3.50 3.81
C PRO A 80 -20.22 5.00 3.72
N GLU A 81 -20.57 5.78 4.75
CA GLU A 81 -20.31 7.21 4.85
C GLU A 81 -18.81 7.56 4.91
N TYR A 82 -17.94 6.62 5.27
CA TYR A 82 -16.48 6.80 5.22
C TYR A 82 -15.89 6.53 3.83
N LEU A 83 -16.68 5.97 2.91
CA LEU A 83 -16.19 5.46 1.64
C LEU A 83 -16.28 6.50 0.53
N ILE A 84 -15.23 6.54 -0.29
CA ILE A 84 -15.18 7.38 -1.48
C ILE A 84 -15.81 6.61 -2.64
N SER A 85 -16.57 7.28 -3.51
CA SER A 85 -17.07 6.61 -4.71
C SER A 85 -15.92 6.16 -5.61
N LYS A 86 -16.07 5.03 -6.31
CA LYS A 86 -15.04 4.50 -7.21
C LYS A 86 -14.55 5.53 -8.22
N HIS A 87 -15.47 6.30 -8.81
CA HIS A 87 -15.12 7.33 -9.80
C HIS A 87 -14.26 8.45 -9.20
N GLU A 88 -14.60 8.93 -8.01
CA GLU A 88 -13.85 9.99 -7.33
C GLU A 88 -12.45 9.50 -6.93
N LEU A 89 -12.36 8.25 -6.47
CA LEU A 89 -11.11 7.67 -6.04
C LEU A 89 -10.15 7.41 -7.20
N THR A 90 -10.64 6.89 -8.34
CA THR A 90 -9.85 6.76 -9.57
C THR A 90 -9.37 8.12 -10.07
N THR A 91 -10.22 9.16 -9.99
CA THR A 91 -9.85 10.53 -10.34
C THR A 91 -8.73 11.05 -9.42
N LEU A 92 -8.90 10.90 -8.12
CA LEU A 92 -7.91 11.30 -7.11
C LEU A 92 -6.57 10.59 -7.32
N CYS A 93 -6.59 9.27 -7.51
CA CYS A 93 -5.42 8.43 -7.75
C CYS A 93 -4.64 8.90 -8.99
N THR A 94 -5.37 9.20 -10.07
CA THR A 94 -4.79 9.70 -11.32
C THR A 94 -4.11 11.07 -11.12
N GLU A 95 -4.77 12.01 -10.43
CA GLU A 95 -4.19 13.33 -10.19
C GLU A 95 -3.04 13.27 -9.16
N ALA A 96 -3.09 12.36 -8.19
CA ALA A 96 -1.98 12.11 -7.26
C ALA A 96 -0.72 11.63 -7.99
N ALA A 97 -0.87 10.71 -8.94
CA ALA A 97 0.23 10.22 -9.79
C ALA A 97 0.88 11.36 -10.59
N LYS A 98 0.05 12.22 -11.20
CA LYS A 98 0.50 13.39 -11.95
C LYS A 98 1.20 14.40 -11.05
N LEU A 99 0.64 14.68 -9.87
CA LEU A 99 1.22 15.64 -8.93
C LEU A 99 2.57 15.17 -8.38
N LYS A 100 2.67 13.87 -8.04
CA LYS A 100 3.95 13.26 -7.66
C LYS A 100 4.98 13.39 -8.78
N SER A 101 4.60 13.08 -10.01
CA SER A 101 5.49 13.14 -11.18
C SER A 101 5.95 14.57 -11.48
N ALA A 102 5.10 15.56 -11.23
CA ALA A 102 5.45 16.98 -11.30
C ALA A 102 6.36 17.46 -10.15
N GLY A 103 6.62 16.63 -9.13
CA GLY A 103 7.42 17.00 -7.96
C GLY A 103 6.73 18.01 -7.04
N ALA A 104 5.40 18.12 -7.11
CA ALA A 104 4.61 19.16 -6.45
C ALA A 104 3.83 18.67 -5.23
N MET A 105 3.99 17.41 -4.82
CA MET A 105 3.23 16.86 -3.68
C MET A 105 3.52 17.61 -2.37
N ALA A 106 4.79 17.99 -2.13
CA ALA A 106 5.23 18.62 -0.89
C ALA A 106 4.70 20.06 -0.69
N VAL A 107 4.18 20.71 -1.74
CA VAL A 107 3.55 22.04 -1.59
C VAL A 107 2.12 21.95 -1.05
N VAL A 108 1.50 20.77 -1.07
CA VAL A 108 0.17 20.56 -0.48
C VAL A 108 0.30 20.63 1.05
N PRO A 109 -0.57 21.38 1.76
CA PRO A 109 -0.50 21.48 3.21
C PRO A 109 -0.54 20.11 3.89
N THR A 110 0.43 19.85 4.80
CA THR A 110 0.61 18.54 5.43
C THR A 110 -0.65 18.06 6.14
N GLU A 111 -1.34 18.93 6.89
CA GLU A 111 -2.53 18.55 7.64
C GLU A 111 -3.69 18.10 6.73
N ARG A 112 -3.78 18.68 5.52
CA ARG A 112 -4.75 18.22 4.51
C ARG A 112 -4.40 16.82 4.02
N LEU A 113 -3.13 16.56 3.76
CA LEU A 113 -2.71 15.23 3.35
C LEU A 113 -2.90 14.21 4.47
N VAL A 114 -2.60 14.54 5.72
CA VAL A 114 -2.88 13.66 6.86
C VAL A 114 -4.37 13.33 6.97
N ARG A 115 -5.27 14.33 6.84
CA ARG A 115 -6.72 14.09 6.78
C ARG A 115 -7.09 13.14 5.64
N LEU A 116 -6.56 13.37 4.44
CA LEU A 116 -6.81 12.50 3.29
C LEU A 116 -6.34 11.06 3.57
N MET A 117 -5.16 10.89 4.16
CA MET A 117 -4.59 9.58 4.47
C MET A 117 -5.48 8.78 5.41
N HIS A 118 -6.12 9.41 6.41
CA HIS A 118 -7.12 8.73 7.25
C HIS A 118 -8.36 8.26 6.47
N ILE A 119 -8.85 9.05 5.51
CA ILE A 119 -9.98 8.63 4.66
C ILE A 119 -9.58 7.47 3.75
N LEU A 120 -8.37 7.51 3.18
CA LEU A 120 -7.85 6.43 2.34
C LEU A 120 -7.72 5.13 3.14
N GLU A 121 -7.30 5.18 4.41
CA GLU A 121 -7.23 4.01 5.29
C GLU A 121 -8.56 3.24 5.36
N LYS A 122 -9.68 3.96 5.52
CA LYS A 122 -11.03 3.35 5.55
C LYS A 122 -11.36 2.61 4.26
N ASN A 123 -10.99 3.19 3.12
CA ASN A 123 -11.23 2.59 1.80
C ASN A 123 -10.33 1.35 1.55
N ILE A 124 -9.08 1.37 2.02
CA ILE A 124 -8.17 0.22 1.96
C ILE A 124 -8.73 -0.94 2.77
N ARG A 125 -9.21 -0.63 3.98
CA ARG A 125 -9.76 -1.59 4.91
C ARG A 125 -11.04 -2.24 4.38
N ASP A 126 -11.93 -1.48 3.76
CA ASP A 126 -13.15 -2.01 3.11
C ASP A 126 -12.81 -3.06 2.04
N GLY A 127 -11.79 -2.80 1.23
CA GLY A 127 -11.33 -3.73 0.20
C GLY A 127 -10.52 -4.91 0.73
N ALA A 128 -10.05 -4.88 1.98
CA ALA A 128 -9.19 -5.93 2.55
C ALA A 128 -9.97 -7.15 3.07
N LYS A 129 -11.31 -7.08 3.12
CA LYS A 129 -12.17 -8.11 3.74
C LYS A 129 -13.03 -8.90 2.75
N VAL A 130 -12.80 -8.73 1.45
CA VAL A 130 -13.66 -9.32 0.41
C VAL A 130 -12.89 -10.05 -0.67
N THR A 131 -13.48 -11.13 -1.17
CA THR A 131 -12.94 -11.97 -2.24
C THR A 131 -14.03 -12.26 -3.28
N PRO A 132 -13.72 -12.22 -4.58
CA PRO A 132 -14.71 -12.43 -5.64
C PRO A 132 -15.02 -13.92 -5.89
N MET A 133 -14.32 -14.85 -5.22
CA MET A 133 -14.56 -16.29 -5.37
C MET A 133 -15.86 -16.70 -4.67
N LEU A 134 -16.78 -17.30 -5.42
CA LEU A 134 -18.07 -17.81 -4.98
C LEU A 134 -18.09 -19.34 -5.05
N ASP A 135 -18.92 -19.97 -4.21
CA ASP A 135 -19.25 -21.39 -4.33
C ASP A 135 -20.12 -21.59 -5.60
N GLU A 136 -19.90 -22.67 -6.35
CA GLU A 136 -20.36 -22.89 -7.74
C GLU A 136 -21.90 -23.01 -7.95
N ASP A 137 -22.75 -22.67 -6.97
CA ASP A 137 -24.14 -23.14 -6.92
C ASP A 137 -25.24 -22.10 -7.30
N ASP A 138 -24.98 -20.79 -7.56
CA ASP A 138 -26.04 -19.77 -7.84
C ASP A 138 -25.72 -18.65 -8.89
N GLU A 139 -25.69 -18.98 -10.19
CA GLU A 139 -25.14 -18.15 -11.29
C GLU A 139 -25.62 -16.69 -11.50
N GLU A 140 -26.81 -16.26 -11.04
CA GLU A 140 -27.35 -14.89 -11.27
C GLU A 140 -27.13 -13.93 -10.09
N GLU A 141 -27.35 -14.38 -8.85
CA GLU A 141 -27.02 -13.62 -7.64
C GLU A 141 -25.50 -13.38 -7.54
N ASP A 142 -24.74 -14.32 -8.09
CA ASP A 142 -23.28 -14.30 -8.20
C ASP A 142 -22.73 -13.09 -8.97
N LYS A 143 -23.42 -12.59 -10.01
CA LYS A 143 -22.89 -11.51 -10.87
C LYS A 143 -22.90 -10.16 -10.18
N LEU A 144 -24.03 -9.78 -9.58
CA LEU A 144 -24.16 -8.50 -8.90
C LEU A 144 -23.24 -8.46 -7.68
N TRP A 145 -23.18 -9.55 -6.91
CA TRP A 145 -22.25 -9.67 -5.79
C TRP A 145 -20.79 -9.54 -6.24
N HIS A 146 -20.41 -10.25 -7.30
CA HIS A 146 -19.06 -10.18 -7.86
C HIS A 146 -18.70 -8.75 -8.30
N GLU A 147 -19.61 -8.04 -8.99
CA GLU A 147 -19.41 -6.64 -9.36
C GLU A 147 -19.21 -5.73 -8.15
N LEU A 148 -20.03 -5.88 -7.11
CA LEU A 148 -19.92 -5.12 -5.86
C LEU A 148 -18.60 -5.40 -5.13
N VAL A 149 -18.21 -6.67 -5.02
CA VAL A 149 -16.94 -7.07 -4.40
C VAL A 149 -15.75 -6.51 -5.18
N MET A 150 -15.76 -6.64 -6.51
CA MET A 150 -14.69 -6.11 -7.34
C MET A 150 -14.61 -4.59 -7.25
N GLU A 151 -15.74 -3.89 -7.12
CA GLU A 151 -15.75 -2.45 -6.85
C GLU A 151 -15.06 -2.11 -5.52
N ARG A 152 -15.38 -2.83 -4.42
CA ARG A 152 -14.71 -2.66 -3.12
C ARG A 152 -13.21 -2.88 -3.21
N ILE A 153 -12.79 -3.95 -3.89
CA ILE A 153 -11.36 -4.26 -4.09
C ILE A 153 -10.68 -3.13 -4.88
N MET A 154 -11.28 -2.70 -6.00
CA MET A 154 -10.71 -1.65 -6.83
C MET A 154 -10.61 -0.31 -6.08
N ARG A 155 -11.57 0.00 -5.19
CA ARG A 155 -11.44 1.15 -4.30
C ARG A 155 -10.23 1.00 -3.36
N GLY A 156 -10.07 -0.16 -2.73
CA GLY A 156 -8.90 -0.43 -1.89
C GLY A 156 -7.57 -0.30 -2.63
N VAL A 157 -7.51 -0.73 -3.90
CA VAL A 157 -6.34 -0.57 -4.77
C VAL A 157 -6.03 0.90 -5.04
N ASP A 158 -7.01 1.68 -5.52
CA ASP A 158 -6.81 3.10 -5.84
C ASP A 158 -6.46 3.92 -4.58
N ALA A 159 -7.04 3.59 -3.43
CA ALA A 159 -6.71 4.22 -2.16
C ALA A 159 -5.28 3.91 -1.73
N SER A 160 -4.87 2.64 -1.77
CA SER A 160 -3.50 2.21 -1.46
C SER A 160 -2.48 2.89 -2.36
N LEU A 161 -2.77 2.95 -3.67
CA LEU A 161 -1.88 3.56 -4.64
C LEU A 161 -1.76 5.08 -4.47
N THR A 162 -2.88 5.75 -4.18
CA THR A 162 -2.90 7.18 -3.84
C THR A 162 -2.03 7.47 -2.62
N ALA A 163 -2.19 6.69 -1.53
CA ALA A 163 -1.37 6.80 -0.34
C ALA A 163 0.12 6.61 -0.64
N LEU A 164 0.46 5.59 -1.45
CA LEU A 164 1.85 5.33 -1.85
C LEU A 164 2.43 6.46 -2.71
N TYR A 165 1.65 7.10 -3.58
CA TYR A 165 2.13 8.27 -4.32
C TYR A 165 2.49 9.43 -3.41
N ILE A 166 1.70 9.64 -2.34
CA ILE A 166 1.96 10.67 -1.34
C ILE A 166 3.21 10.32 -0.52
N LEU A 167 3.28 9.11 0.05
CA LEU A 167 4.38 8.66 0.93
C LEU A 167 5.75 8.65 0.24
N THR A 168 5.76 8.37 -1.05
CA THR A 168 6.99 8.23 -1.85
C THR A 168 7.34 9.48 -2.66
N ALA A 169 6.61 10.58 -2.48
CA ALA A 169 7.00 11.87 -3.03
C ALA A 169 8.22 12.44 -2.30
N SER A 170 8.95 13.34 -2.96
CA SER A 170 10.14 13.97 -2.37
C SER A 170 9.76 15.08 -1.39
N ASN A 171 10.60 15.30 -0.38
CA ASN A 171 10.48 16.39 0.60
C ASN A 171 9.17 16.41 1.43
N MET A 172 8.58 15.24 1.69
CA MET A 172 7.38 15.14 2.50
C MET A 172 7.68 15.29 4.01
N SER A 173 6.71 15.86 4.74
CA SER A 173 6.76 15.94 6.20
C SER A 173 6.72 14.56 6.84
N LYS A 174 7.45 14.37 7.94
CA LYS A 174 7.44 13.11 8.72
C LYS A 174 6.05 12.75 9.25
N LYS A 175 5.18 13.75 9.47
CA LYS A 175 3.81 13.54 9.96
C LYS A 175 2.93 12.71 9.02
N ILE A 176 3.31 12.59 7.75
CA ILE A 176 2.50 11.89 6.75
C ILE A 176 2.68 10.36 6.76
N TYR A 177 3.75 9.89 7.41
CA TYR A 177 4.09 8.47 7.50
C TYR A 177 3.32 7.85 8.66
N LEU A 178 2.01 7.68 8.46
CA LEU A 178 1.13 7.00 9.40
C LEU A 178 1.42 5.50 9.34
N GLU A 179 1.89 4.92 10.45
CA GLU A 179 2.29 3.51 10.51
C GLU A 179 1.11 2.58 10.19
N ASP A 180 -0.05 2.84 10.80
CA ASP A 180 -1.27 2.07 10.60
C ASP A 180 -1.67 2.00 9.12
N LEU A 181 -1.63 3.13 8.40
CA LEU A 181 -1.94 3.16 6.97
C LEU A 181 -0.97 2.30 6.16
N ILE A 182 0.34 2.40 6.45
CA ILE A 182 1.37 1.64 5.74
C ILE A 182 1.15 0.15 5.97
N GLU A 183 0.87 -0.25 7.21
CA GLU A 183 0.54 -1.62 7.54
C GLU A 183 -0.71 -2.10 6.79
N ARG A 184 -1.78 -1.30 6.75
CA ARG A 184 -3.00 -1.61 6.00
C ARG A 184 -2.74 -1.82 4.51
N CYS A 185 -1.91 -1.00 3.87
CA CYS A 185 -1.50 -1.21 2.48
C CYS A 185 -0.84 -2.58 2.26
N VAL A 186 0.05 -3.00 3.18
CA VAL A 186 0.75 -4.29 3.10
C VAL A 186 -0.20 -5.45 3.35
N GLN A 187 -1.06 -5.34 4.36
CA GLN A 187 -2.09 -6.35 4.67
C GLN A 187 -3.05 -6.54 3.50
N PHE A 188 -3.56 -5.44 2.92
CA PHE A 188 -4.42 -5.46 1.74
C PHE A 188 -3.75 -6.16 0.56
N ALA A 189 -2.52 -5.79 0.22
CA ALA A 189 -1.78 -6.40 -0.88
C ALA A 189 -1.57 -7.91 -0.66
N LYS A 190 -1.16 -8.31 0.55
CA LYS A 190 -0.97 -9.72 0.91
C LYS A 190 -2.29 -10.49 0.77
N PHE A 191 -3.38 -9.96 1.34
CA PHE A 191 -4.69 -10.61 1.31
C PHE A 191 -5.20 -10.80 -0.13
N GLN A 192 -5.16 -9.75 -0.95
CA GLN A 192 -5.66 -9.82 -2.33
C GLN A 192 -4.77 -10.69 -3.24
N LEU A 193 -3.45 -10.74 -3.00
CA LEU A 193 -2.59 -11.69 -3.68
C LEU A 193 -2.98 -13.14 -3.35
N MET A 194 -3.12 -13.46 -2.06
CA MET A 194 -3.36 -14.82 -1.60
C MET A 194 -4.76 -15.34 -1.91
N ASN A 195 -5.79 -14.49 -1.84
CA ASN A 195 -7.18 -14.93 -1.90
C ASN A 195 -7.90 -14.56 -3.21
N THR A 196 -7.34 -13.65 -4.01
CA THR A 196 -7.96 -13.22 -5.27
C THR A 196 -7.05 -13.58 -6.46
N ILE A 197 -5.81 -13.11 -6.47
CA ILE A 197 -4.93 -13.26 -7.63
C ILE A 197 -4.44 -14.71 -7.77
N TYR A 198 -3.79 -15.28 -6.75
CA TYR A 198 -3.22 -16.63 -6.88
C TYR A 198 -4.27 -17.70 -7.20
N PRO A 199 -5.43 -17.77 -6.52
CA PRO A 199 -6.45 -18.79 -6.82
C PRO A 199 -7.08 -18.65 -8.21
N ALA A 200 -7.14 -17.41 -8.75
CA ALA A 200 -7.68 -17.15 -10.07
C ALA A 200 -6.73 -17.63 -11.19
N PHE A 201 -5.42 -17.48 -10.99
CA PHE A 201 -4.41 -17.78 -12.02
C PHE A 201 -3.71 -19.14 -11.84
N ASP A 202 -3.73 -19.73 -10.65
CA ASP A 202 -3.10 -21.02 -10.37
C ASP A 202 -3.99 -21.90 -9.45
N PRO A 203 -4.50 -23.04 -9.97
CA PRO A 203 -5.33 -23.96 -9.21
C PRO A 203 -4.70 -24.51 -7.93
N VAL A 204 -3.37 -24.52 -7.80
CA VAL A 204 -2.68 -24.98 -6.57
C VAL A 204 -3.06 -24.13 -5.36
N TYR A 205 -3.39 -22.85 -5.59
CA TYR A 205 -3.80 -21.91 -4.54
C TYR A 205 -5.30 -21.87 -4.33
N ARG A 206 -6.11 -22.62 -5.08
CA ARG A 206 -7.55 -22.73 -4.81
C ARG A 206 -7.72 -23.53 -3.52
N ILE A 207 -8.06 -22.82 -2.45
CA ILE A 207 -8.39 -23.43 -1.16
C ILE A 207 -9.65 -24.27 -1.38
N ASN A 208 -9.51 -25.60 -1.35
CA ASN A 208 -10.66 -26.49 -1.34
C ASN A 208 -11.37 -26.34 0.02
N SER A 209 -12.45 -25.56 0.06
CA SER A 209 -13.33 -25.36 1.22
C SER A 209 -13.87 -26.68 1.83
N ARG A 210 -13.72 -27.82 1.13
CA ARG A 210 -14.04 -29.16 1.63
C ARG A 210 -12.98 -29.79 2.53
N LYS A 211 -11.70 -29.40 2.48
CA LYS A 211 -10.61 -30.08 3.21
C LYS A 211 -10.10 -29.33 4.44
N ASP A 212 -10.28 -28.01 4.50
CA ASP A 212 -9.74 -27.18 5.58
C ASP A 212 -10.71 -26.89 6.74
N ARG A 213 -11.93 -27.44 6.70
CA ARG A 213 -12.78 -27.50 7.91
C ARG A 213 -12.22 -28.39 9.03
N TYR A 214 -11.10 -29.09 8.78
CA TYR A 214 -10.45 -29.99 9.75
C TYR A 214 -9.04 -29.57 10.18
N VAL A 215 -8.59 -28.34 9.88
CA VAL A 215 -7.34 -27.86 10.46
C VAL A 215 -7.54 -26.49 11.10
N SER A 216 -8.29 -26.50 12.21
CA SER A 216 -8.05 -25.56 13.30
C SER A 216 -6.74 -25.89 14.00
N ASN A 217 -6.09 -24.84 14.54
CA ASN A 217 -4.91 -24.80 15.40
C ASN A 217 -3.60 -24.70 14.59
N VAL A 218 -2.80 -23.64 14.71
CA VAL A 218 -2.35 -22.90 15.91
C VAL A 218 -2.14 -21.42 15.58
#